data_AF-A0A1B6VYJ2-F1
#
_entry.id   AF-A0A1B6VYJ2-F1
#
_cell.length_a   1.000
_cell.length_b   1.000
_cell.length_c   1.000
_cell.angle_alpha   90.00
_cell.angle_beta   90.00
_cell.angle_gamma   90.00
#
_symmetry.space_group_name_H-M   'P 1'
#
loop_
_entity.id
_entity.type
_entity.pdbx_description
1 polymer ?
#
loop_
_entity_poly.entity_id
_entity_poly.type
_entity_poly.pdbx_seq_one_letter_code
_entity_poly.pdbx_strand_id
1 'polypeptide(L)'
;MKHRYATLLPLLLCTGFALAKTPHLLPPLRQNVTIPQGTPMRYQGMHKDATDYAVLVGKMRLEGWLYADLLQDNGRAVWSIAFKPTPAARAKLPYIADDYNDAEIEIMLRPPHRNYFTPADLRSMLPAAWLQGNPRKIRRPATIEISRLEMGVECDQRNYNAVVNKIGTRPRSGKMPDNGEEC
;
A
#
# COMPACT_ATOMS: atom_id res chain seq x y z
N MET A 1 -14.75 11.87 -81.50
CA MET A 1 -15.52 10.62 -81.70
C MET A 1 -14.80 9.47 -80.98
N LYS A 2 -15.59 8.59 -80.34
CA LYS A 2 -15.28 7.27 -79.76
C LYS A 2 -14.77 7.20 -78.30
N HIS A 3 -15.70 6.77 -77.45
CA HIS A 3 -15.53 6.18 -76.13
C HIS A 3 -14.70 4.89 -76.13
N ARG A 4 -14.15 4.52 -74.96
CA ARG A 4 -14.51 3.30 -74.21
C ARG A 4 -13.96 3.32 -72.78
N TYR A 5 -14.84 3.01 -71.84
CA TYR A 5 -14.59 2.76 -70.42
C TYR A 5 -14.09 1.31 -70.20
N ALA A 6 -13.20 1.10 -69.23
CA ALA A 6 -13.14 -0.09 -68.39
C ALA A 6 -12.21 0.19 -67.18
N THR A 7 -12.77 0.53 -66.01
CA THR A 7 -12.92 -0.36 -64.82
C THR A 7 -11.60 -0.84 -64.21
N LEU A 8 -11.25 -0.34 -63.02
CA LEU A 8 -10.73 -1.10 -61.85
C LEU A 8 -10.35 -0.14 -60.69
N LEU A 9 -11.24 -0.01 -59.71
CA LEU A 9 -10.88 0.13 -58.28
C LEU A 9 -10.90 -1.29 -57.68
N PRO A 10 -10.37 -1.57 -56.46
CA PRO A 10 -9.57 -0.77 -55.54
C PRO A 10 -8.37 -1.56 -54.95
N LEU A 11 -7.47 -0.92 -54.21
CA LEU A 11 -6.78 -1.62 -53.11
C LEU A 11 -6.58 -0.63 -51.97
N LEU A 12 -7.41 -0.86 -50.94
CA LEU A 12 -7.28 -0.29 -49.62
C LEU A 12 -5.86 -0.58 -49.11
N LEU A 13 -5.12 0.48 -48.78
CA LEU A 13 -4.15 0.42 -47.71
C LEU A 13 -4.67 1.35 -46.62
N CYS A 14 -5.51 0.76 -45.77
CA CYS A 14 -5.70 1.21 -44.41
C CYS A 14 -4.33 1.31 -43.75
N THR A 15 -3.71 2.48 -43.76
CA THR A 15 -2.81 2.83 -42.67
C THR A 15 -3.72 3.03 -41.47
N GLY A 16 -3.99 1.92 -40.78
CA GLY A 16 -4.49 1.97 -39.43
C GLY A 16 -3.55 2.88 -38.67
N PHE A 17 -4.08 4.01 -38.20
CA PHE A 17 -3.57 4.59 -36.98
C PHE A 17 -3.69 3.47 -35.94
N ALA A 18 -2.63 2.69 -35.77
CA ALA A 18 -2.30 2.17 -34.48
C ALA A 18 -2.04 3.42 -33.64
N LEU A 19 -3.14 4.00 -33.11
CA LEU A 19 -3.07 4.73 -31.86
C LEU A 19 -2.53 3.67 -30.90
N ALA A 20 -1.20 3.60 -30.83
CA ALA A 20 -0.53 2.90 -29.77
C ALA A 20 -1.25 3.42 -28.54
N LYS A 21 -1.98 2.52 -27.85
CA LYS A 21 -2.28 2.74 -26.45
C LYS A 21 -0.91 3.02 -25.86
N THR A 22 -0.61 4.29 -25.67
CA THR A 22 0.43 4.68 -24.75
C THR A 22 0.03 3.93 -23.50
N PRO A 23 0.79 2.92 -23.05
CA PRO A 23 0.60 2.49 -21.68
C PRO A 23 0.64 3.79 -20.89
N HIS A 24 -0.37 4.01 -20.06
CA HIS A 24 -0.34 5.07 -19.06
C HIS A 24 0.86 4.72 -18.16
N LEU A 25 2.05 5.06 -18.64
CA LEU A 25 3.29 4.96 -17.91
C LEU A 25 3.14 6.03 -16.87
N LEU A 26 2.64 5.61 -15.71
CA LEU A 26 2.71 6.39 -14.49
C LEU A 26 4.11 7.01 -14.44
N PRO A 27 4.23 8.32 -14.16
CA PRO A 27 5.54 8.96 -14.08
C PRO A 27 6.45 8.15 -13.16
N PRO A 28 7.76 8.05 -13.46
CA PRO A 28 8.68 7.28 -12.63
C PRO A 28 8.56 7.74 -11.17
N LEU A 29 8.23 6.81 -10.27
CA LEU A 29 7.80 7.09 -8.89
C LEU A 29 8.70 8.04 -8.10
N ARG A 30 9.99 8.12 -8.43
CA ARG A 30 10.91 9.10 -7.84
C ARG A 30 10.38 10.54 -7.95
N GLN A 31 9.66 10.89 -9.02
CA GLN A 31 9.08 12.23 -9.21
C GLN A 31 7.77 12.44 -8.43
N ASN A 32 7.13 11.35 -7.99
CA ASN A 32 5.81 11.40 -7.34
C ASN A 32 5.88 11.19 -5.82
N VAL A 33 7.01 10.75 -5.27
CA VAL A 33 7.16 10.61 -3.81
C VAL A 33 7.33 11.98 -3.16
N THR A 34 6.37 12.36 -2.33
CA THR A 34 6.44 13.54 -1.49
C THR A 34 6.80 13.15 -0.06
N ILE A 35 7.81 13.81 0.50
CA ILE A 35 8.32 13.61 1.86
C ILE A 35 8.05 14.89 2.65
N PRO A 36 7.05 14.91 3.56
CA PRO A 36 6.74 16.10 4.34
C PRO A 36 7.94 16.62 5.13
N GLN A 37 8.09 17.94 5.23
CA GLN A 37 9.18 18.55 5.98
C GLN A 37 9.20 18.06 7.43
N GLY A 38 10.37 17.67 7.93
CA GLY A 38 10.54 17.17 9.29
C GLY A 38 10.15 15.70 9.50
N THR A 39 9.73 14.97 8.45
CA THR A 39 9.59 13.52 8.56
C THR A 39 10.95 12.86 8.76
N PRO A 40 11.10 11.89 9.69
CA PRO A 40 12.39 11.26 10.00
C PRO A 40 12.79 10.19 8.96
N MET A 41 12.05 10.08 7.87
CA MET A 41 12.23 9.10 6.79
C MET A 41 13.02 9.69 5.62
N ARG A 42 13.89 8.88 5.02
CA ARG A 42 14.71 9.25 3.86
C ARG A 42 14.47 8.29 2.71
N TYR A 43 14.36 8.82 1.49
CA TYR A 43 14.26 8.00 0.30
C TYR A 43 15.54 7.19 0.06
N GLN A 44 15.41 5.89 -0.14
CA GLN A 44 16.51 4.97 -0.39
C GLN A 44 16.59 4.56 -1.87
N GLY A 45 15.46 4.49 -2.58
CA GLY A 45 15.42 4.05 -3.97
C GLY A 45 14.11 3.35 -4.31
N MET A 46 14.13 2.51 -5.35
CA MET A 46 13.02 1.65 -5.75
C MET A 46 13.36 0.17 -5.51
N HIS A 47 12.37 -0.65 -5.16
CA HIS A 47 12.55 -2.10 -5.06
C HIS A 47 12.75 -2.68 -6.48
N LYS A 48 13.83 -3.42 -6.69
CA LYS A 48 14.30 -3.78 -8.06
C LYS A 48 13.59 -4.99 -8.69
N ASP A 49 12.94 -5.82 -7.89
CA ASP A 49 12.68 -7.21 -8.29
C ASP A 49 11.24 -7.61 -8.69
N ALA A 50 10.23 -6.71 -8.71
CA ALA A 50 8.93 -7.02 -9.35
C ALA A 50 7.90 -5.89 -9.30
N THR A 51 8.06 -4.92 -8.41
CA THR A 51 7.06 -3.88 -8.22
C THR A 51 7.75 -2.56 -7.94
N ASP A 52 7.34 -1.54 -8.68
CA ASP A 52 7.78 -0.16 -8.53
C ASP A 52 7.30 0.34 -7.15
N TYR A 53 8.01 -0.04 -6.08
CA TYR A 53 7.79 0.49 -4.73
C TYR A 53 8.92 1.46 -4.43
N ALA A 54 8.55 2.71 -4.15
CA ALA A 54 9.41 3.68 -3.49
C ALA A 54 9.74 3.22 -2.08
N VAL A 55 11.02 3.15 -1.77
CA VAL A 55 11.53 2.70 -0.49
C VAL A 55 12.01 3.89 0.31
N LEU A 56 11.51 4.02 1.53
CA LEU A 56 11.95 5.00 2.51
C LEU A 56 12.41 4.29 3.78
N VAL A 57 13.48 4.80 4.39
CA VAL A 57 14.09 4.25 5.59
C VAL A 57 14.29 5.33 6.64
N GLY A 58 14.12 4.98 7.89
CA GLY A 58 14.15 5.91 9.02
C GLY A 58 13.23 5.43 10.13
N LYS A 59 13.37 5.98 11.33
CA LYS A 59 12.53 5.60 12.47
C LYS A 59 11.37 6.58 12.59
N MET A 60 10.15 6.11 12.41
CA MET A 60 8.95 6.93 12.54
C MET A 60 7.95 6.26 13.48
N ARG A 61 7.37 7.06 14.38
CA ARG A 61 6.28 6.63 15.26
C ARG A 61 4.97 7.17 14.72
N LEU A 62 3.96 6.31 14.61
CA LEU A 62 2.64 6.64 14.09
C LEU A 62 1.57 6.26 15.10
N GLU A 63 0.51 7.06 15.15
CA GLU A 63 -0.70 6.77 15.91
C GLU A 63 -1.85 6.44 14.98
N GLY A 64 -2.69 5.47 15.35
CA GLY A 64 -3.75 4.98 14.48
C GLY A 64 -4.55 3.85 15.10
N TRP A 65 -5.16 3.07 14.22
CA TRP A 65 -5.92 1.87 14.53
C TRP A 65 -5.28 0.67 13.86
N LEU A 66 -5.12 -0.39 14.63
CA LEU A 66 -4.56 -1.65 14.18
C LEU A 66 -5.69 -2.67 13.98
N TYR A 67 -5.64 -3.32 12.82
CA TYR A 67 -6.54 -4.36 12.38
C TYR A 67 -5.67 -5.60 12.11
N ALA A 68 -5.77 -6.61 12.96
CA ALA A 68 -5.08 -7.88 12.76
C ALA A 68 -6.08 -9.02 12.63
N ASP A 69 -5.94 -9.82 11.58
CA ASP A 69 -6.78 -10.98 11.29
C ASP A 69 -5.93 -12.22 11.13
N LEU A 70 -6.37 -13.30 11.78
CA LEU A 70 -5.83 -14.62 11.56
C LEU A 70 -6.46 -15.20 10.30
N LEU A 71 -5.64 -15.37 9.27
CA LEU A 71 -6.01 -15.97 7.99
C LEU A 71 -5.43 -17.39 7.88
N GLN A 72 -6.05 -18.20 7.04
CA GLN A 72 -5.45 -19.45 6.57
C GLN A 72 -4.91 -19.24 5.17
N ASP A 73 -3.61 -19.42 5.00
CA ASP A 73 -2.93 -19.37 3.71
C ASP A 73 -2.15 -20.67 3.52
N ASN A 74 -2.48 -21.45 2.49
CA ASN A 74 -1.83 -22.72 2.15
C ASN A 74 -1.66 -23.68 3.35
N GLY A 75 -2.70 -23.79 4.20
CA GLY A 75 -2.71 -24.64 5.40
C GLY A 75 -1.91 -24.08 6.59
N ARG A 76 -1.38 -22.85 6.49
CA ARG A 76 -0.68 -22.16 7.57
C ARG A 76 -1.52 -21.01 8.12
N ALA A 77 -1.57 -20.95 9.45
CA ALA A 77 -2.11 -19.81 10.18
C ALA A 77 -1.15 -18.61 10.03
N VAL A 78 -1.56 -17.60 9.27
CA VAL A 78 -0.80 -16.36 9.06
C VAL A 78 -1.62 -15.18 9.56
N TRP A 79 -0.94 -14.21 10.17
CA TRP A 79 -1.61 -12.99 10.60
C TRP A 79 -1.38 -11.88 9.58
N SER A 80 -2.49 -11.39 9.02
CA SER A 80 -2.52 -10.16 8.25
C SER A 80 -2.73 -9.00 9.21
N ILE A 81 -1.85 -8.00 9.17
CA ILE A 81 -1.94 -6.83 10.04
C ILE A 81 -1.91 -5.57 9.19
N ALA A 82 -3.03 -4.86 9.23
CA ALA A 82 -3.20 -3.55 8.66
C ALA A 82 -3.18 -2.48 9.77
N PHE A 83 -2.72 -1.28 9.42
CA PHE A 83 -2.73 -0.12 10.28
C PHE A 83 -3.26 1.10 9.54
N LYS A 84 -4.31 1.71 10.07
CA LYS A 84 -4.87 2.97 9.57
C LYS A 84 -4.36 4.12 10.45
N PRO A 85 -3.46 4.99 9.96
CA PRO A 85 -3.00 6.14 10.72
C PRO A 85 -4.14 7.12 11.02
N THR A 86 -4.04 7.84 12.14
CA THR A 86 -4.88 9.02 12.39
C THR A 86 -4.64 10.10 11.32
N PRO A 87 -5.58 11.02 11.08
CA PRO A 87 -5.37 12.13 10.15
C PRO A 87 -4.09 12.94 10.45
N ALA A 88 -3.78 13.17 11.73
CA ALA A 88 -2.58 13.88 12.15
C ALA A 88 -1.29 13.09 11.93
N ALA A 89 -1.32 11.76 12.07
CA ALA A 89 -0.18 10.90 11.72
C ALA A 89 0.01 10.79 10.21
N ARG A 90 -1.10 10.73 9.46
CA ARG A 90 -1.13 10.70 7.99
C ARG A 90 -0.47 11.93 7.38
N ALA A 91 -0.73 13.12 7.91
CA ALA A 91 -0.12 14.37 7.44
C ALA A 91 1.43 14.38 7.54
N LYS A 92 2.02 13.50 8.34
CA LYS A 92 3.47 13.38 8.53
C LYS A 92 4.10 12.27 7.68
N LEU A 93 3.26 11.41 7.08
CA LEU A 93 3.72 10.27 6.30
C LEU A 93 4.18 10.72 4.92
N PRO A 94 5.31 10.19 4.43
CA PRO A 94 5.61 10.20 3.01
C PRO A 94 4.44 9.58 2.22
N TYR A 95 4.19 10.09 1.02
CA TYR A 95 3.10 9.64 0.17
C TYR A 95 3.49 9.72 -1.31
N ILE A 96 2.76 9.02 -2.17
CA ILE A 96 2.84 9.19 -3.62
C ILE A 96 1.76 10.20 -4.01
N ALA A 97 2.17 11.29 -4.66
CA ALA A 97 1.25 12.21 -5.31
C ALA A 97 0.73 11.51 -6.57
N ASP A 98 -0.56 11.18 -6.55
CA ASP A 98 -1.25 10.58 -7.69
C ASP A 98 -2.71 11.05 -7.71
N ASP A 99 -3.43 10.68 -8.76
CA ASP A 99 -4.80 11.11 -9.02
C ASP A 99 -5.85 10.33 -8.21
N TYR A 100 -5.43 9.38 -7.34
CA TYR A 100 -6.35 8.65 -6.50
C TYR A 100 -6.79 9.53 -5.32
N ASN A 101 -8.08 9.90 -5.35
CA ASN A 101 -8.77 10.69 -4.33
C ASN A 101 -9.03 9.92 -3.02
N ASP A 102 -8.48 8.71 -2.86
CA ASP A 102 -8.66 7.99 -1.60
C ASP A 102 -7.88 8.68 -0.49
N ALA A 103 -8.64 9.20 0.48
CA ALA A 103 -8.11 9.85 1.66
C ALA A 103 -7.63 8.82 2.68
N GLU A 104 -8.11 7.57 2.62
CA GLU A 104 -7.69 6.53 3.54
C GLU A 104 -6.35 5.94 3.12
N ILE A 105 -5.41 5.92 4.07
CA ILE A 105 -4.16 5.20 3.92
C ILE A 105 -4.22 4.03 4.87
N GLU A 106 -4.18 2.83 4.32
CA GLU A 106 -3.98 1.61 5.06
C GLU A 106 -2.56 1.10 4.82
N ILE A 107 -1.85 0.78 5.89
CA ILE A 107 -0.47 0.31 5.85
C ILE A 107 -0.45 -1.15 6.27
N MET A 108 -0.03 -2.01 5.35
CA MET A 108 0.23 -3.42 5.64
C MET A 108 1.55 -3.55 6.40
N LEU A 109 1.50 -4.16 7.57
CA LEU A 109 2.67 -4.32 8.44
C LEU A 109 3.35 -5.65 8.18
N ARG A 110 4.68 -5.66 8.29
CA ARG A 110 5.49 -6.88 8.33
C ARG A 110 6.58 -6.79 9.40
N PRO A 111 6.97 -7.91 10.03
CA PRO A 111 8.06 -7.92 10.99
C PRO A 111 9.43 -7.72 10.29
N PRO A 112 10.52 -7.41 11.02
CA PRO A 112 11.82 -7.10 10.43
C PRO A 112 12.48 -8.21 9.61
N HIS A 113 12.13 -9.47 9.87
CA HIS A 113 12.87 -10.63 9.36
C HIS A 113 12.11 -11.45 8.31
N ARG A 114 10.88 -11.08 7.96
CA ARG A 114 10.00 -11.83 7.03
C ARG A 114 8.82 -10.97 6.56
N ASN A 115 8.04 -11.50 5.63
CA ASN A 115 6.93 -10.78 4.99
C ASN A 115 5.56 -11.02 5.64
N TYR A 116 5.47 -11.84 6.69
CA TYR A 116 4.21 -12.14 7.38
C TYR A 116 4.47 -12.34 8.88
N PHE A 117 3.44 -12.16 9.70
CA PHE A 117 3.55 -12.40 11.14
C PHE A 117 3.30 -13.87 11.47
N THR A 118 4.23 -14.47 12.20
CA THR A 118 4.02 -15.74 12.89
C THR A 118 3.38 -15.50 14.27
N PRO A 119 2.79 -16.52 14.90
CA PRO A 119 2.33 -16.42 16.28
C PRO A 119 3.42 -15.99 17.28
N ALA A 120 4.69 -16.32 17.03
CA ALA A 120 5.80 -15.90 17.87
C ALA A 120 6.09 -14.41 17.73
N ASP A 121 6.06 -13.88 16.51
CA ASP A 121 6.24 -12.45 16.26
C ASP A 121 5.16 -11.65 16.99
N LEU A 122 3.90 -12.10 16.94
CA LEU A 122 2.80 -11.46 17.67
C LEU A 122 3.01 -11.39 19.17
N ARG A 123 3.45 -12.49 19.78
CA ARG A 123 3.71 -12.52 21.23
C ARG A 123 4.81 -11.54 21.64
N SER A 124 5.77 -11.28 20.74
CA SER A 124 6.85 -10.33 20.99
C SER A 124 6.48 -8.89 20.69
N MET A 125 5.57 -8.65 19.73
CA MET A 125 5.29 -7.32 19.21
C MET A 125 3.98 -6.72 19.70
N LEU A 126 2.98 -7.54 20.02
CA LEU A 126 1.68 -7.08 20.49
C LEU A 126 1.60 -7.05 22.02
N PRO A 127 0.83 -6.12 22.61
CA PRO A 127 0.53 -6.16 24.03
C PRO A 127 -0.09 -7.50 24.45
N ALA A 128 0.44 -8.13 25.50
CA ALA A 128 -0.01 -9.46 25.95
C ALA A 128 -1.52 -9.51 26.26
N ALA A 129 -2.10 -8.43 26.78
CA ALA A 129 -3.53 -8.31 27.04
C ALA A 129 -4.40 -8.46 25.76
N TRP A 130 -3.85 -8.18 24.58
CA TRP A 130 -4.58 -8.31 23.32
C TRP A 130 -4.62 -9.74 22.81
N LEU A 131 -3.74 -10.61 23.31
CA LEU A 131 -3.63 -12.02 22.90
C LEU A 131 -4.38 -12.97 23.85
N GLN A 132 -5.01 -12.43 24.90
CA GLN A 132 -5.81 -13.22 25.83
C GLN A 132 -7.04 -13.81 25.12
N GLY A 133 -7.39 -15.05 25.46
CA GLY A 133 -8.59 -15.72 24.92
C GLY A 133 -8.46 -16.26 23.49
N ASN A 134 -7.24 -16.40 22.97
CA ASN A 134 -6.96 -16.92 21.61
C ASN A 134 -7.74 -16.16 20.52
N PRO A 135 -7.48 -14.85 20.36
CA PRO A 135 -8.23 -14.03 19.42
C PRO A 135 -7.99 -14.49 17.98
N ARG A 136 -9.04 -14.46 17.15
CA ARG A 136 -8.93 -14.59 15.68
C ARG A 136 -8.88 -13.23 14.97
N LYS A 137 -9.38 -12.18 15.62
CA LYS A 137 -9.37 -10.79 15.16
C LYS A 137 -8.95 -9.87 16.31
N ILE A 138 -8.09 -8.89 16.03
CA ILE A 138 -7.70 -7.83 16.96
C ILE A 138 -7.97 -6.49 16.28
N ARG A 139 -8.70 -5.63 16.97
CA ARG A 139 -9.10 -4.29 16.52
C ARG A 139 -8.89 -3.29 17.64
N ARG A 140 -7.83 -2.49 17.59
CA ARG A 140 -7.42 -1.65 18.74
C ARG A 140 -6.77 -0.33 18.30
N PRO A 141 -6.98 0.78 19.03
CA PRO A 141 -6.11 1.93 18.94
C PRO A 141 -4.66 1.52 19.27
N ALA A 142 -3.72 1.94 18.44
CA ALA A 142 -2.34 1.51 18.54
C ALA A 142 -1.38 2.66 18.24
N THR A 143 -0.15 2.49 18.71
CA THR A 143 1.01 3.19 18.18
C THR A 143 1.94 2.17 17.52
N ILE A 144 2.54 2.53 16.40
CA ILE A 144 3.55 1.68 15.74
C ILE A 144 4.85 2.45 15.56
N GLU A 145 5.97 1.74 15.63
CA GLU A 145 7.28 2.26 15.29
C GLU A 145 7.80 1.51 14.07
N ILE A 146 7.91 2.20 12.95
CA ILE A 146 8.36 1.65 11.67
C ILE A 146 9.80 2.09 11.37
N SER A 147 10.56 1.21 10.72
CA SER A 147 11.94 1.50 10.25
C SER A 147 12.05 1.66 8.74
N ARG A 148 11.04 1.18 8.01
CA ARG A 148 11.00 1.16 6.55
C ARG A 148 9.56 1.28 6.10
N LEU A 149 9.35 2.08 5.07
CA LEU A 149 8.09 2.28 4.40
C LEU A 149 8.31 2.03 2.91
N GLU A 150 7.44 1.24 2.31
CA GLU A 150 7.43 0.89 0.89
C GLU A 150 6.09 1.32 0.34
N MET A 151 6.10 2.16 -0.70
CA MET A 151 4.89 2.76 -1.27
C MET A 151 4.92 2.60 -2.78
N GLY A 152 3.83 2.15 -3.37
CA GLY A 152 3.74 1.90 -4.81
C GLY A 152 2.31 2.05 -5.29
N VAL A 153 2.16 2.05 -6.61
CA VAL A 153 0.86 1.93 -7.26
C VAL A 153 0.81 0.56 -7.93
N GLU A 154 -0.17 -0.25 -7.57
CA GLU A 154 -0.38 -1.58 -8.11
C GLU A 154 -1.86 -1.75 -8.43
N CYS A 155 -2.19 -2.24 -9.64
CA CYS A 155 -3.57 -2.45 -10.10
C CYS A 155 -4.49 -1.23 -9.85
N ASP A 156 -4.00 -0.03 -10.15
CA ASP A 156 -4.67 1.24 -9.92
C ASP A 156 -5.00 1.56 -8.45
N GLN A 157 -4.25 1.00 -7.51
CA GLN A 157 -4.41 1.27 -6.07
C GLN A 157 -3.08 1.65 -5.42
N ARG A 158 -3.13 2.60 -4.48
CA ARG A 158 -1.98 2.90 -3.62
C ARG A 158 -1.77 1.77 -2.64
N ASN A 159 -0.56 1.23 -2.60
CA ASN A 159 -0.18 0.19 -1.68
C ASN A 159 0.94 0.70 -0.75
N TYR A 160 0.71 0.59 0.55
CA TYR A 160 1.66 0.98 1.59
C TYR A 160 2.02 -0.23 2.43
N ASN A 161 3.31 -0.57 2.48
CA ASN A 161 3.86 -1.64 3.29
C ASN A 161 4.90 -1.07 4.25
N ALA A 162 4.93 -1.53 5.50
CA ALA A 162 5.91 -1.04 6.47
C ALA A 162 6.53 -2.17 7.29
N VAL A 163 7.85 -2.06 7.50
CA VAL A 163 8.54 -2.87 8.50
C VAL A 163 8.31 -2.24 9.86
N VAL A 164 7.61 -2.96 10.74
CA VAL A 164 7.32 -2.53 12.10
C VAL A 164 8.28 -3.18 13.09
N ASN A 165 8.86 -2.36 13.96
CA ASN A 165 9.75 -2.80 15.04
C ASN A 165 9.01 -2.99 16.36
N LYS A 166 7.95 -2.21 16.59
CA LYS A 166 7.19 -2.24 17.84
C LYS A 166 5.75 -1.82 17.62
N ILE A 167 4.83 -2.50 18.30
CA ILE A 167 3.41 -2.13 18.37
C ILE A 167 3.07 -1.89 19.85
N GLY A 168 2.55 -0.71 20.14
CA GLY A 168 2.19 -0.26 21.48
C GLY A 168 0.71 0.06 21.62
N THR A 169 0.25 0.19 22.86
CA THR A 169 -1.09 0.68 23.16
C THR A 169 -1.20 2.18 22.95
N ARG A 170 -2.41 2.65 22.65
CA ARG A 170 -2.79 4.06 22.67
C ARG A 170 -4.05 4.22 23.52
N PRO A 171 -4.20 5.29 24.33
CA PRO A 171 -5.48 5.61 24.96
C PRO A 171 -6.60 5.70 23.92
N ARG A 172 -7.81 5.24 24.26
CA ARG A 172 -8.99 5.35 23.38
C ARG A 172 -9.34 6.83 23.19
N SER A 173 -8.93 7.42 22.07
CA SER A 173 -9.45 8.69 21.60
C SER A 173 -9.98 8.53 20.17
N GLY A 174 -11.26 8.81 19.96
CA GLY A 174 -11.93 8.74 18.67
C GLY A 174 -12.70 7.43 18.42
N LYS A 175 -13.70 7.50 17.53
CA LYS A 175 -14.41 6.32 17.01
C LYS A 175 -13.45 5.52 16.13
N MET A 176 -13.45 4.19 16.26
CA MET A 176 -12.69 3.33 15.36
C MET A 176 -13.25 3.48 13.94
N PRO A 177 -12.40 3.72 12.92
CA PRO A 177 -12.85 3.75 11.53
C PRO A 177 -13.53 2.43 11.19
N ASP A 178 -14.60 2.53 10.41
CA ASP A 178 -15.23 1.37 9.79
C ASP A 178 -14.19 0.67 8.91
N ASN A 179 -14.17 -0.67 8.97
CA ASN A 179 -13.32 -1.48 8.09
C ASN A 179 -14.11 -2.01 6.88
N GLY A 180 -15.35 -1.60 6.68
CA GLY A 180 -16.19 -2.06 5.57
C GLY A 180 -16.64 -3.52 5.71
N GLU A 181 -16.36 -4.15 6.85
CA GLU A 181 -16.98 -5.43 7.22
C GLU A 181 -18.28 -5.11 7.97
N GLU A 182 -19.41 -5.10 7.26
CA GLU A 182 -20.72 -5.17 7.92
C GLU A 182 -20.79 -6.45 8.79
N CYS A 183 -21.31 -6.30 10.01
CA CYS A 183 -21.38 -7.34 11.04
C CYS A 183 -22.16 -8.60 10.63
#